data_AF-A0A3P1VYP4-F1
#
_entry.id   AF-A0A3P1VYP4-F1
#
_cell.length_a   1.000
_cell.length_b   1.000
_cell.length_c   1.000
_cell.angle_alpha   90.00
_cell.angle_beta   90.00
_cell.angle_gamma   90.00
#
_symmetry.space_group_name_H-M   'P 1'
#
loop_
_entity.id
_entity.type
_entity.pdbx_description
1 polymer ?
#
loop_
_entity_poly.entity_id
_entity_poly.type
_entity_poly.pdbx_seq_one_letter_code
_entity_poly.pdbx_strand_id
1 'polypeptide(L)'
;MLKKYFLLVFILLSINTITFSETKNESQIVKENTFNTELPKNEGETKKNIPFMALFDKKGKNYSVKKGLKVTLLLANGHFKMTLNSKSSIAGTVKVNKKSFNDIAKQNFTVTKKNGIYIMKEE
;
A
#
# COMPACT_ATOMS: atom_id res chain seq x y z
N MET A 1 59.76 -0.06 -43.18
CA MET A 1 58.80 -1.15 -43.51
C MET A 1 57.45 -0.72 -42.95
N LEU A 2 56.57 -0.04 -43.70
CA LEU A 2 55.72 -0.50 -44.80
C LEU A 2 54.65 -1.53 -44.37
N LYS A 3 53.37 -1.06 -44.41
CA LYS A 3 52.10 -1.80 -44.55
C LYS A 3 51.55 -2.46 -43.26
N LYS A 4 50.24 -2.46 -42.97
CA LYS A 4 49.03 -2.14 -43.74
C LYS A 4 47.83 -2.04 -42.80
N TYR A 5 46.88 -1.20 -43.19
CA TYR A 5 45.48 -1.16 -42.79
C TYR A 5 44.82 -2.53 -42.67
N PHE A 6 43.92 -2.68 -41.70
CA PHE A 6 42.66 -3.40 -41.94
C PHE A 6 41.53 -2.81 -41.10
N LEU A 7 40.80 -1.89 -41.72
CA LEU A 7 39.43 -1.55 -41.37
C LEU A 7 38.55 -2.75 -41.77
N LEU A 8 37.67 -3.21 -40.89
CA LEU A 8 36.42 -3.80 -41.36
C LEU A 8 35.30 -3.67 -40.33
N VAL A 9 34.43 -2.71 -40.62
CA VAL A 9 33.07 -2.56 -40.11
C VAL A 9 32.21 -3.65 -40.74
N PHE A 10 31.47 -4.42 -39.95
CA PHE A 10 30.22 -5.02 -40.41
C PHE A 10 29.14 -4.90 -39.33
N ILE A 11 28.17 -4.05 -39.65
CA ILE A 11 26.84 -4.00 -39.06
C ILE A 11 26.12 -5.29 -39.47
N LEU A 12 25.48 -5.99 -38.54
CA LEU A 12 24.28 -6.75 -38.88
C LEU A 12 23.30 -6.77 -37.71
N LEU A 13 22.25 -5.97 -37.91
CA LEU A 13 20.98 -6.00 -37.21
C LEU A 13 20.28 -7.33 -37.55
N SER A 14 20.10 -8.22 -36.59
CA SER A 14 19.13 -9.32 -36.69
C SER A 14 18.12 -9.21 -35.54
N ILE A 15 17.01 -8.59 -35.92
CA ILE A 15 15.73 -8.59 -35.21
C ILE A 15 15.25 -10.04 -35.22
N ASN A 16 15.42 -10.76 -34.12
CA ASN A 16 14.70 -12.02 -33.95
C ASN A 16 13.28 -11.66 -33.52
N THR A 17 12.39 -11.58 -34.52
CA THR A 17 10.96 -11.80 -34.32
C THR A 17 10.78 -13.20 -33.73
N ILE A 18 10.54 -13.30 -32.43
CA ILE A 18 9.91 -14.48 -31.84
C ILE A 18 8.42 -14.19 -31.78
N THR A 19 7.75 -14.58 -32.85
CA THR A 19 6.32 -14.84 -32.84
C THR A 19 6.11 -16.28 -32.39
N PHE A 20 4.99 -16.51 -31.69
CA PHE A 20 4.44 -17.80 -31.25
C PHE A 20 5.02 -18.35 -29.93
N SER A 21 4.21 -18.62 -28.91
CA SER A 21 3.00 -19.44 -28.98
C SER A 21 1.92 -19.01 -27.98
N GLU A 22 0.71 -18.98 -28.48
CA GLU A 22 -0.52 -18.95 -27.71
C GLU A 22 -0.74 -20.36 -27.13
N THR A 23 -0.57 -20.52 -25.81
CA THR A 23 -1.09 -21.67 -25.07
C THR A 23 -1.83 -21.19 -23.82
N LYS A 24 -3.15 -21.08 -24.03
CA LYS A 24 -4.24 -21.36 -23.09
C LYS A 24 -3.91 -21.39 -21.59
N ASN A 25 -4.57 -20.45 -20.91
CA ASN A 25 -5.33 -20.69 -19.69
C ASN A 25 -4.53 -20.93 -18.41
N GLU A 26 -4.10 -19.84 -17.79
CA GLU A 26 -4.43 -19.61 -16.39
C GLU A 26 -4.74 -18.12 -16.25
N SER A 27 -6.01 -17.82 -16.01
CA SER A 27 -6.46 -16.51 -15.54
C SER A 27 -5.85 -16.28 -14.15
N GLN A 28 -4.56 -15.95 -14.10
CA GLN A 28 -4.00 -15.23 -12.99
C GLN A 28 -4.63 -13.85 -13.05
N ILE A 29 -5.75 -13.74 -12.31
CA ILE A 29 -6.27 -12.48 -11.81
C ILE A 29 -5.10 -11.86 -11.02
N VAL A 30 -4.24 -11.13 -11.72
CA VAL A 30 -3.48 -10.04 -11.12
C VAL A 30 -4.57 -9.11 -10.61
N LYS A 31 -4.95 -9.29 -9.35
CA LYS A 31 -5.76 -8.31 -8.65
C LYS A 31 -4.95 -7.03 -8.72
N GLU A 32 -5.31 -6.14 -9.63
CA GLU A 32 -4.93 -4.74 -9.49
C GLU A 32 -5.40 -4.36 -8.08
N ASN A 33 -4.45 -4.24 -7.16
CA ASN A 33 -4.70 -3.73 -5.81
C ASN A 33 -4.99 -2.24 -5.95
N THR A 34 -6.09 -1.89 -6.60
CA THR A 34 -6.56 -0.53 -6.76
C THR A 34 -6.80 0.02 -5.37
N PHE A 35 -5.94 0.97 -4.98
CA PHE A 35 -6.03 1.63 -3.68
C PHE A 35 -7.40 2.29 -3.57
N ASN A 36 -8.14 1.94 -2.52
CA ASN A 36 -9.40 2.60 -2.27
C ASN A 36 -9.16 3.72 -1.26
N THR A 37 -9.22 4.97 -1.72
CA THR A 37 -9.08 6.13 -0.84
C THR A 37 -10.41 6.56 -0.23
N GLU A 38 -11.53 5.99 -0.70
CA GLU A 38 -12.83 6.35 -0.18
C GLU A 38 -13.11 5.65 1.15
N LEU A 39 -13.42 6.44 2.17
CA LEU A 39 -13.88 5.90 3.45
C LEU A 39 -15.32 5.37 3.36
N PRO A 40 -15.71 4.42 4.22
CA PRO A 40 -17.11 4.04 4.38
C PRO A 40 -17.93 5.27 4.82
N LYS A 41 -19.06 5.49 4.15
CA LYS A 41 -19.95 6.64 4.36
C LYS A 41 -21.10 6.25 5.28
N ASN A 42 -21.63 5.05 5.12
CA ASN A 42 -22.80 4.55 5.84
C ASN A 42 -22.41 3.73 7.06
N GLU A 43 -23.30 3.71 8.06
CA GLU A 43 -23.15 2.88 9.25
C GLU A 43 -23.17 1.38 8.88
N GLY A 44 -22.21 0.62 9.40
CA GLY A 44 -22.01 -0.80 9.05
C GLY A 44 -21.24 -1.05 7.75
N GLU A 45 -21.03 -0.03 6.93
CA GLU A 45 -20.30 -0.17 5.67
C GLU A 45 -18.82 -0.53 5.92
N THR A 46 -18.31 -1.49 5.15
CA THR A 46 -16.93 -1.96 5.21
C THR A 46 -16.26 -1.82 3.86
N LYS A 47 -15.09 -1.18 3.82
CA LYS A 47 -14.24 -1.07 2.63
C LYS A 47 -12.87 -1.67 2.91
N LYS A 48 -12.33 -2.39 1.92
CA LYS A 48 -11.01 -3.01 1.97
C LYS A 48 -9.97 -2.15 1.26
N ASN A 49 -8.70 -2.49 1.45
CA ASN A 49 -7.58 -1.87 0.77
C ASN A 49 -7.50 -0.33 0.98
N ILE A 50 -7.88 0.13 2.18
CA ILE A 50 -7.82 1.56 2.55
C ILE A 50 -6.42 1.88 3.09
N PRO A 51 -5.69 2.85 2.52
CA PRO A 51 -4.38 3.23 3.04
C PRO A 51 -4.50 3.88 4.42
N PHE A 52 -3.49 3.69 5.28
CA PHE A 52 -3.44 4.28 6.63
C PHE A 52 -3.68 5.81 6.62
N MET A 53 -3.12 6.51 5.63
CA MET A 53 -3.24 7.97 5.47
C MET A 53 -4.64 8.47 5.10
N ALA A 54 -5.59 7.59 4.80
CA ALA A 54 -6.99 7.99 4.60
C ALA A 54 -7.62 8.52 5.90
N LEU A 55 -7.19 8.00 7.06
CA LEU A 55 -7.73 8.37 8.39
C LEU A 55 -6.76 9.20 9.24
N PHE A 56 -5.47 9.24 8.85
CA PHE A 56 -4.40 9.87 9.62
C PHE A 56 -3.62 10.88 8.78
N ASP A 57 -3.21 11.97 9.42
CA ASP A 57 -2.22 12.90 8.88
C ASP A 57 -0.84 12.62 9.50
N LYS A 58 0.21 12.70 8.69
CA LYS A 58 1.59 12.68 9.18
C LYS A 58 2.08 14.11 9.42
N LYS A 59 2.50 14.41 10.65
CA LYS A 59 3.06 15.70 11.05
C LYS A 59 4.45 15.47 11.65
N GLY A 60 5.49 15.72 10.86
CA GLY A 60 6.86 15.39 11.22
C GLY A 60 7.02 13.89 11.48
N LYS A 61 7.38 13.54 12.72
CA LYS A 61 7.59 12.15 13.17
C LYS A 61 6.33 11.47 13.72
N ASN A 62 5.20 12.18 13.76
CA ASN A 62 3.98 11.72 14.41
C ASN A 62 2.83 11.52 13.42
N TYR A 63 1.90 10.65 13.79
CA TYR A 63 0.63 10.42 13.11
C TYR A 63 -0.52 10.91 14.00
N SER A 64 -1.38 11.75 13.45
CA SER A 64 -2.58 12.26 14.13
C SER A 64 -3.82 11.86 13.37
N VAL A 65 -4.90 11.55 14.07
CA VAL A 65 -6.20 11.29 13.41
C VAL A 65 -6.67 12.58 12.75
N LYS A 66 -7.20 12.49 11.51
CA LYS A 66 -7.75 13.65 10.79
C LYS A 66 -8.86 14.33 11.61
N LYS A 67 -8.99 15.64 11.45
CA LYS A 67 -9.97 16.46 12.20
C LYS A 67 -11.39 15.91 12.04
N GLY A 68 -12.12 15.83 13.15
CA GLY A 68 -13.51 15.35 13.17
C GLY A 68 -13.67 13.82 13.14
N LEU A 69 -12.59 13.06 13.01
CA LEU A 69 -12.65 11.60 13.02
C LEU A 69 -12.37 11.02 14.42
N LYS A 70 -12.95 9.84 14.65
CA LYS A 70 -12.60 8.92 15.74
C LYS A 70 -12.29 7.57 15.12
N VAL A 71 -11.16 6.98 15.50
CA VAL A 71 -10.62 5.77 14.88
C VAL A 71 -10.32 4.74 15.96
N THR A 72 -10.74 3.49 15.75
CA THR A 72 -10.25 2.34 16.52
C THR A 72 -9.31 1.55 15.64
N LEU A 73 -8.03 1.51 16.00
CA LEU A 73 -7.03 0.65 15.36
C LEU A 73 -7.07 -0.74 15.99
N LEU A 74 -7.20 -1.76 15.15
CA LEU A 74 -7.07 -3.17 15.49
C LEU A 74 -5.84 -3.71 14.76
N LEU A 75 -4.73 -3.85 15.49
CA LEU A 75 -3.43 -4.28 14.98
C LEU A 75 -3.07 -5.67 15.51
N ALA A 76 -2.08 -6.30 14.88
CA ALA A 76 -1.62 -7.63 15.25
C ALA A 76 -2.78 -8.63 15.30
N ASN A 77 -3.55 -8.69 14.21
CA ASN A 77 -4.74 -9.54 14.07
C ASN A 77 -5.81 -9.28 15.14
N GLY A 78 -5.87 -8.06 15.68
CA GLY A 78 -6.84 -7.65 16.69
C GLY A 78 -6.39 -7.87 18.14
N HIS A 79 -5.19 -8.41 18.37
CA HIS A 79 -4.62 -8.55 19.72
C HIS A 79 -4.29 -7.21 20.36
N PHE A 80 -4.05 -6.18 19.53
CA PHE A 80 -3.87 -4.82 19.99
C PHE A 80 -5.02 -3.94 19.52
N LYS A 81 -5.67 -3.25 20.46
CA LYS A 81 -6.77 -2.33 20.21
C LYS A 81 -6.48 -0.97 20.83
N MET A 82 -6.59 0.09 20.03
CA MET A 82 -6.43 1.46 20.50
C MET A 82 -7.44 2.39 19.84
N THR A 83 -8.14 3.18 20.65
CA THR A 83 -9.10 4.18 20.17
C THR A 83 -8.49 5.58 20.27
N LEU A 84 -8.55 6.31 19.16
CA LEU A 84 -7.93 7.61 18.97
C LEU A 84 -8.97 8.61 18.47
N ASN A 85 -8.76 9.88 18.77
CA ASN A 85 -9.54 10.97 18.23
C ASN A 85 -8.60 12.01 17.60
N SER A 86 -9.17 13.06 17.00
CA SER A 86 -8.39 14.14 16.36
C SER A 86 -7.38 14.88 17.25
N LYS A 87 -7.43 14.73 18.57
CA LYS A 87 -6.44 15.28 19.53
C LYS A 87 -5.33 14.28 19.85
N SER A 88 -5.48 13.02 19.45
CA SER A 88 -4.48 11.97 19.67
C SER A 88 -3.36 12.04 18.63
N SER A 89 -2.14 11.76 19.08
CA SER A 89 -0.95 11.71 18.24
C SER A 89 -0.09 10.52 18.65
N ILE A 90 0.45 9.80 17.67
CA ILE A 90 1.30 8.63 17.88
C ILE A 90 2.64 8.85 17.20
N ALA A 91 3.73 8.69 17.93
CA ALA A 91 5.05 8.73 17.33
C ALA A 91 5.24 7.55 16.37
N GLY A 92 5.75 7.80 15.17
CA GLY A 92 5.97 6.78 14.14
C GLY A 92 6.97 5.70 14.55
N THR A 93 7.78 5.96 15.59
CA THR A 93 8.74 5.01 16.18
C THR A 93 8.11 4.03 17.16
N VAL A 94 6.89 4.27 17.65
CA VAL A 94 6.17 3.35 18.53
C VAL A 94 5.99 2.02 17.81
N LYS A 95 6.21 0.91 18.52
CA LYS A 95 6.12 -0.44 17.96
C LYS A 95 4.93 -1.20 18.53
N VAL A 96 4.23 -1.90 17.66
CA VAL A 96 3.18 -2.87 18.00
C VAL A 96 3.53 -4.16 17.28
N ASN A 97 3.63 -5.27 18.02
CA ASN A 97 4.01 -6.57 17.46
C ASN A 97 5.27 -6.49 16.55
N LYS A 98 6.34 -5.88 17.08
CA LYS A 98 7.64 -5.66 16.40
C LYS A 98 7.61 -4.73 15.17
N LYS A 99 6.44 -4.32 14.65
CA LYS A 99 6.30 -3.34 13.56
C LYS A 99 6.19 -1.92 14.13
N SER A 100 6.94 -0.97 13.56
CA SER A 100 6.77 0.44 13.95
C SER A 100 5.51 1.04 13.32
N PHE A 101 5.00 2.15 13.86
CA PHE A 101 3.90 2.88 13.23
C PHE A 101 4.27 3.39 11.82
N ASN A 102 5.54 3.69 11.57
CA ASN A 102 6.02 3.99 10.21
C ASN A 102 5.88 2.79 9.26
N ASP A 103 6.04 1.55 9.75
CA ASP A 103 5.86 0.35 8.94
C ASP A 103 4.39 -0.01 8.78
N ILE A 104 3.63 0.12 9.87
CA ILE A 104 2.17 -0.06 9.86
C ILE A 104 1.51 0.90 8.86
N ALA A 105 1.97 2.16 8.81
CA ALA A 105 1.43 3.19 7.93
C ALA A 105 1.65 2.93 6.42
N LYS A 106 2.52 1.99 6.05
CA LYS A 106 2.74 1.57 4.65
C LYS A 106 1.73 0.52 4.19
N GLN A 107 0.98 -0.08 5.12
CA GLN A 107 0.02 -1.14 4.85
C GLN A 107 -1.36 -0.55 4.50
N ASN A 108 -2.20 -1.39 3.90
CA ASN A 108 -3.60 -1.12 3.67
C ASN A 108 -4.45 -1.90 4.68
N PHE A 109 -5.66 -1.41 4.93
CA PHE A 109 -6.51 -1.89 6.00
C PHE A 109 -7.93 -2.14 5.50
N THR A 110 -8.62 -3.04 6.20
CA THR A 110 -10.08 -3.07 6.16
C THR A 110 -10.60 -2.01 7.13
N VAL A 111 -11.50 -1.15 6.65
CA VAL A 111 -12.12 -0.08 7.44
C VAL A 111 -13.63 -0.25 7.44
N THR A 112 -14.21 -0.30 8.64
CA THR A 112 -15.66 -0.35 8.87
C THR A 112 -16.10 0.90 9.61
N LYS A 113 -17.22 1.54 9.21
CA LYS A 113 -17.82 2.61 10.00
C LYS A 113 -18.82 2.02 10.99
N LYS A 114 -18.62 2.25 12.28
CA LYS A 114 -19.53 1.81 13.34
C LYS A 114 -19.69 2.86 14.44
N ASN A 115 -20.92 3.24 14.75
CA ASN A 115 -21.32 4.24 15.74
C ASN A 115 -20.53 5.56 15.58
N GLY A 116 -20.36 6.01 14.33
CA GLY A 116 -19.56 7.21 14.03
C GLY A 116 -18.04 7.05 14.24
N ILE A 117 -17.55 5.82 14.46
CA ILE A 117 -16.13 5.48 14.62
C ILE A 117 -15.68 4.68 13.41
N TYR A 118 -14.51 5.01 12.88
CA TYR A 118 -13.85 4.19 11.86
C TYR A 118 -13.03 3.10 12.55
N ILE A 119 -13.42 1.85 12.40
CA ILE A 119 -12.68 0.69 12.87
C ILE A 119 -11.73 0.28 11.75
N MET A 120 -10.42 0.45 11.96
CA MET A 120 -9.37 0.15 10.99
C MET A 120 -8.60 -1.09 11.44
N LYS A 121 -8.71 -2.17 10.68
CA LYS A 121 -8.20 -3.50 11.00
C LYS A 121 -7.10 -3.93 10.02
N GLU A 122 -5.98 -4.40 10.57
CA GLU A 122 -4.90 -5.04 9.83
C GLU A 122 -5.40 -6.37 9.23
N GLU A 123 -5.09 -6.61 7.95
CA GLU A 123 -5.35 -7.89 7.26
C GLU A 123 -4.18 -8.86 7.40
#